data_AF-A0A0P9DD07-F1
#
_entry.id   AF-A0A0P9DD07-F1
#
_cell.length_a   1.000
_cell.length_b   1.000
_cell.length_c   1.000
_cell.angle_alpha   90.00
_cell.angle_beta   90.00
_cell.angle_gamma   90.00
#
_symmetry.space_group_name_H-M   'P 1'
#
loop_
_entity.id
_entity.type
_entity.pdbx_description
1 polymer ?
#
loop_
_entity_poly.entity_id
_entity_poly.type
_entity_poly.pdbx_seq_one_letter_code
_entity_poly.pdbx_strand_id
1 'polypeptide(L)'
;MPNRAALSNALRQSIDNNTPIAVALLDIDGFADINAEFGQNVGDIVLRSLANLLADLAPERVFHLSGDEFAVALPGRSLEQAFLQMESLRQAVHAFDFSLPDGRKLAVTIGVAQFPRDAKDARTVQQAADAALASAKEGGRNQVALPPNEEMVMKSCYYPASSVRRLKQFAERLARKESTLLREALDDLFRKYDVP
;
A
#
# COMPACT_ATOMS: atom_id res chain seq x y z
N MET A 1 14.01 12.59 -7.23
CA MET A 1 13.38 11.34 -7.70
C MET A 1 12.06 11.66 -8.39
N PRO A 2 11.57 10.82 -9.33
CA PRO A 2 10.23 10.93 -9.88
C PRO A 2 9.15 10.86 -8.77
N ASN A 3 8.00 11.52 -8.99
CA ASN A 3 6.94 11.68 -7.98
C ASN A 3 5.72 10.75 -8.22
N ARG A 4 4.68 10.89 -7.39
CA ARG A 4 3.41 10.12 -7.51
C ARG A 4 2.73 10.21 -8.89
N ALA A 5 2.84 11.36 -9.56
CA ALA A 5 2.31 11.51 -10.92
C ALA A 5 3.11 10.66 -11.93
N ALA A 6 4.43 10.62 -11.79
CA ALA A 6 5.29 9.78 -12.61
C ALA A 6 5.02 8.27 -12.40
N LEU A 7 4.78 7.84 -11.15
CA LEU A 7 4.37 6.46 -10.85
C LEU A 7 3.07 6.09 -11.58
N SER A 8 2.08 6.97 -11.50
CA SER A 8 0.77 6.76 -12.13
C SER A 8 0.89 6.61 -13.65
N ASN A 9 1.78 7.40 -14.27
CA ASN A 9 2.06 7.29 -15.70
C ASN A 9 2.76 5.99 -16.08
N ALA A 10 3.75 5.54 -15.29
CA ALA A 10 4.45 4.28 -15.53
C ALA A 10 3.51 3.06 -15.42
N LEU A 11 2.57 3.10 -14.47
CA LEU A 11 1.54 2.07 -14.33
C LEU A 11 0.58 2.07 -15.53
N ARG A 12 0.06 3.24 -15.92
CA ARG A 12 -0.81 3.37 -17.10
C ARG A 12 -0.13 2.83 -18.36
N GLN A 13 1.13 3.22 -18.60
CA GLN A 13 1.89 2.75 -19.75
C GLN A 13 2.00 1.22 -19.78
N SER A 14 2.26 0.57 -18.65
CA SER A 14 2.34 -0.89 -18.60
C SER A 14 0.98 -1.56 -18.80
N ILE A 15 -0.07 -1.00 -18.21
CA ILE A 15 -1.45 -1.49 -18.32
C ILE A 15 -1.97 -1.36 -19.75
N ASP A 16 -1.75 -0.22 -20.40
CA ASP A 16 -2.15 0.04 -21.79
C ASP A 16 -1.43 -0.93 -22.76
N ASN A 17 -0.19 -1.29 -22.43
CA ASN A 17 0.58 -2.31 -23.15
C ASN A 17 0.25 -3.76 -22.73
N ASN A 18 -0.78 -3.95 -21.90
CA ASN A 18 -1.19 -5.24 -21.34
C ASN A 18 -0.04 -6.04 -20.71
N THR A 19 0.93 -5.33 -20.12
CA THR A 19 2.12 -5.89 -19.49
C THR A 19 1.90 -5.99 -17.98
N PRO A 20 2.02 -7.19 -17.37
CA PRO A 20 1.92 -7.33 -15.93
C PRO A 20 2.91 -6.42 -15.21
N ILE A 21 2.44 -5.71 -14.19
CA ILE A 21 3.26 -4.77 -13.43
C ILE A 21 2.94 -4.91 -11.95
N ALA A 22 3.96 -5.23 -11.16
CA ALA A 22 3.89 -5.13 -9.72
C ALA A 22 4.27 -3.71 -9.27
N VAL A 23 3.65 -3.24 -8.19
CA VAL A 23 4.00 -2.00 -7.51
C VAL A 23 4.18 -2.31 -6.03
N ALA A 24 5.29 -1.84 -5.48
CA ALA A 24 5.58 -1.89 -4.06
C ALA A 24 5.52 -0.47 -3.50
N LEU A 25 4.75 -0.27 -2.43
CA LEU A 25 4.73 0.96 -1.65
C LEU A 25 5.51 0.73 -0.37
N LEU A 26 6.40 1.65 -0.04
CA LEU A 26 7.30 1.58 1.10
C LEU A 26 7.09 2.78 2.01
N ASP A 27 7.19 2.54 3.32
CA ASP A 27 7.10 3.53 4.37
C ASP A 27 8.20 3.27 5.40
N ILE A 28 8.84 4.34 5.89
CA ILE A 28 9.89 4.23 6.90
C ILE A 28 9.26 4.18 8.29
N ASP A 29 9.45 3.07 8.99
CA ASP A 29 8.84 2.89 10.31
C ASP A 29 9.40 3.92 11.32
N GLY A 30 8.50 4.71 11.92
CA GLY A 30 8.87 5.68 12.95
C GLY A 30 9.65 6.90 12.44
N PHE A 31 9.50 7.28 11.17
CA PHE A 31 10.23 8.42 10.61
C PHE A 31 9.94 9.75 11.33
N ALA A 32 8.68 9.97 11.76
CA ALA A 32 8.32 11.13 12.55
C ALA A 32 9.11 11.20 13.87
N ASP A 33 9.33 10.06 14.52
CA ASP A 33 10.09 9.96 15.77
C ASP A 33 11.58 10.23 15.53
N ILE A 34 12.15 9.73 14.42
CA ILE A 34 13.52 10.06 13.99
C ILE A 34 13.68 11.59 13.85
N ASN A 35 12.73 12.26 13.20
CA ASN A 35 12.76 13.70 13.03
C ASN A 35 12.59 14.46 14.35
N ALA A 36 11.73 13.97 15.25
CA ALA A 36 11.49 14.58 16.55
C ALA A 36 12.72 14.44 17.47
N GLU A 37 13.40 13.30 17.41
CA GLU A 37 14.51 12.95 18.30
C GLU A 37 15.85 13.53 17.83
N PHE A 38 16.12 13.46 16.52
CA PHE A 38 17.44 13.81 15.96
C PHE A 38 17.42 15.01 15.01
N GLY A 39 16.24 15.57 14.75
CA GLY A 39 16.05 16.73 13.89
C GLY A 39 15.92 16.39 12.41
N GLN A 40 15.31 17.31 11.66
CA GLN A 40 15.01 17.15 10.22
C GLN A 40 16.25 16.87 9.37
N ASN A 41 17.42 17.39 9.75
CA ASN A 41 18.67 17.13 9.03
C ASN A 41 19.03 15.63 9.00
N VAL A 42 18.77 14.91 10.11
CA VAL A 42 18.99 13.46 10.19
C VAL A 42 17.95 12.71 9.35
N GLY A 43 16.68 13.14 9.42
CA GLY A 43 15.64 12.63 8.53
C GLY A 43 15.98 12.76 7.05
N ASP A 44 16.49 13.92 6.61
CA ASP A 44 16.91 14.16 5.24
C ASP A 44 18.08 13.25 4.81
N ILE A 45 19.00 12.95 5.73
CA ILE A 45 20.08 11.99 5.49
C ILE A 45 19.49 10.58 5.30
N VAL A 46 18.57 10.17 6.18
CA VAL A 46 17.89 8.87 6.07
C VAL A 46 17.16 8.74 4.73
N LEU A 47 16.37 9.74 4.34
CA LEU A 47 15.64 9.75 3.07
C LEU A 47 16.58 9.63 1.86
N ARG A 48 17.69 10.39 1.86
CA ARG A 48 18.68 10.34 0.77
C ARG A 48 19.41 8.99 0.71
N SER A 49 19.80 8.44 1.85
CA SER A 49 20.45 7.13 1.93
C SER A 49 19.53 6.02 1.46
N LEU A 50 18.24 6.06 1.85
CA LEU A 50 17.26 5.09 1.40
C LEU A 50 17.00 5.21 -0.09
N ALA A 51 16.86 6.44 -0.60
CA ALA A 51 16.70 6.71 -2.02
C ALA A 51 17.86 6.12 -2.85
N ASN A 52 19.10 6.25 -2.38
CA ASN A 52 20.26 5.67 -3.05
C ASN A 52 20.23 4.14 -3.01
N LEU A 53 19.94 3.54 -1.85
CA LEU A 53 19.83 2.09 -1.72
C LEU A 53 18.74 1.51 -2.62
N LEU A 54 17.59 2.18 -2.71
CA LEU A 54 16.50 1.81 -3.62
C LEU A 54 16.93 1.94 -5.09
N ALA A 55 17.64 3.01 -5.44
CA ALA A 55 18.12 3.24 -6.80
C ALA A 55 19.16 2.19 -7.22
N ASP A 56 20.01 1.70 -6.32
CA ASP A 56 20.95 0.62 -6.65
C ASP A 56 20.23 -0.71 -6.93
N LEU A 57 19.08 -0.93 -6.28
CA LEU A 57 18.28 -2.15 -6.41
C LEU A 57 17.27 -2.12 -7.56
N ALA A 58 16.76 -0.94 -7.91
CA ALA A 58 15.75 -0.76 -8.95
C ALA A 58 15.87 0.60 -9.68
N PRO A 59 17.00 0.89 -10.35
CA PRO A 59 17.41 2.25 -10.74
C PRO A 59 16.41 3.04 -11.59
N GLU A 60 15.61 2.38 -12.43
CA GLU A 60 14.70 3.07 -13.35
C GLU A 60 13.26 3.19 -12.84
N ARG A 61 12.98 2.74 -11.61
CA ARG A 61 11.60 2.48 -11.20
C ARG A 61 11.28 2.86 -9.76
N VAL A 62 12.11 3.70 -9.15
CA VAL A 62 11.89 4.22 -7.79
C VAL A 62 11.26 5.60 -7.85
N PHE A 63 10.24 5.81 -7.03
CA PHE A 63 9.48 7.04 -6.93
C PHE A 63 9.45 7.49 -5.47
N HIS A 64 9.60 8.79 -5.23
CA HIS A 64 9.36 9.39 -3.92
C HIS A 64 7.97 10.05 -3.94
N LEU A 65 7.06 9.57 -3.11
CA LEU A 65 5.66 9.99 -3.18
C LEU A 65 5.42 11.24 -2.35
N SER A 66 5.81 11.18 -1.08
CA SER A 66 5.63 12.23 -0.07
C SER A 66 6.36 11.83 1.21
N GLY A 67 6.94 12.77 1.95
CA GLY A 67 7.51 12.48 3.27
C GLY A 67 8.49 11.31 3.27
N ASP A 68 8.12 10.24 3.96
CA ASP A 68 8.79 8.94 4.09
C ASP A 68 8.26 7.83 3.16
N GLU A 69 7.32 8.15 2.27
CA GLU A 69 6.71 7.21 1.35
C GLU A 69 7.49 7.11 0.03
N PHE A 70 7.86 5.89 -0.33
CA PHE A 70 8.48 5.56 -1.61
C PHE A 70 7.65 4.52 -2.35
N ALA A 71 7.88 4.40 -3.66
CA ALA A 71 7.32 3.33 -4.45
C ALA A 71 8.34 2.73 -5.42
N VAL A 72 8.17 1.46 -5.73
CA VAL A 72 8.94 0.75 -6.75
C VAL A 72 7.97 0.12 -7.75
N ALA A 73 8.11 0.45 -9.03
CA ALA A 73 7.37 -0.21 -10.11
C ALA A 73 8.19 -1.38 -10.70
N LEU A 74 7.56 -2.49 -11.02
CA LEU A 74 8.23 -3.72 -11.46
C LEU A 74 7.47 -4.37 -12.64
N PRO A 75 7.45 -3.74 -13.84
CA PRO A 75 6.89 -4.36 -15.04
C PRO A 75 7.65 -5.62 -15.44
N GLY A 76 6.88 -6.60 -15.92
CA GLY A 76 7.33 -7.91 -16.35
C GLY A 76 7.68 -8.88 -15.20
N ARG A 77 7.47 -8.50 -13.94
CA ARG A 77 7.69 -9.37 -12.78
C ARG A 77 6.38 -10.00 -12.34
N SER A 78 6.43 -11.30 -12.00
CA SER A 78 5.36 -11.97 -11.25
C SER A 78 5.23 -11.37 -9.84
N LEU A 79 4.08 -11.56 -9.21
CA LEU A 79 3.86 -11.08 -7.84
C LEU A 79 4.87 -11.71 -6.87
N GLU A 80 5.16 -13.00 -7.03
CA GLU A 80 6.11 -13.75 -6.19
C GLU A 80 7.53 -13.21 -6.33
N GLN A 81 7.97 -12.91 -7.57
CA GLN A 81 9.27 -12.30 -7.80
C GLN A 81 9.36 -10.90 -7.19
N ALA A 82 8.31 -10.10 -7.33
CA ALA A 82 8.24 -8.78 -6.73
C ALA A 82 8.30 -8.86 -5.20
N PHE A 83 7.53 -9.77 -4.59
CA PHE A 83 7.53 -10.01 -3.15
C PHE A 83 8.93 -10.39 -2.64
N LEU A 84 9.59 -11.37 -3.26
CA LEU A 84 10.93 -11.82 -2.86
C LEU A 84 11.98 -10.72 -3.02
N GLN A 85 11.88 -9.91 -4.08
CA GLN A 85 12.76 -8.76 -4.28
C GLN A 85 12.55 -7.70 -3.20
N MET A 86 11.30 -7.42 -2.83
CA MET A 86 10.98 -6.48 -1.75
C MET A 86 11.38 -6.99 -0.38
N GLU A 87 11.29 -8.29 -0.12
CA GLU A 87 11.78 -8.87 1.14
C GLU A 87 13.31 -8.77 1.24
N SER A 88 14.01 -9.01 0.14
CA SER A 88 15.46 -8.82 0.07
C SER A 88 15.85 -7.35 0.29
N LEU A 89 15.09 -6.42 -0.29
CA LEU A 89 15.25 -4.98 -0.08
C LEU A 89 15.01 -4.59 1.38
N ARG A 90 13.93 -5.07 2.00
CA ARG A 90 13.62 -4.81 3.42
C ARG A 90 14.77 -5.25 4.33
N GLN A 91 15.30 -6.44 4.09
CA GLN A 91 16.46 -6.96 4.84
C GLN A 91 17.72 -6.13 4.60
N ALA A 92 17.97 -5.70 3.35
CA ALA A 92 19.09 -4.82 3.03
C ALA A 92 18.98 -3.46 3.74
N VAL A 93 17.79 -2.86 3.77
CA VAL A 93 17.51 -1.63 4.55
C VAL A 93 17.80 -1.86 6.03
N HIS A 94 17.33 -2.96 6.60
CA HIS A 94 17.54 -3.25 8.02
C HIS A 94 19.02 -3.50 8.38
N ALA A 95 19.78 -4.07 7.44
CA ALA A 95 21.21 -4.29 7.62
C ALA A 95 22.04 -3.00 7.44
N PHE A 96 21.60 -2.11 6.55
CA PHE A 96 22.30 -0.88 6.21
C PHE A 96 22.52 0.01 7.43
N ASP A 97 23.70 0.62 7.51
CA ASP A 97 24.03 1.59 8.55
C ASP A 97 23.66 3.00 8.09
N PHE A 98 22.50 3.48 8.56
CA PHE A 98 22.05 4.85 8.33
C PHE A 98 22.74 5.88 9.24
N SER A 99 23.66 5.43 10.11
CA SER A 99 24.38 6.26 11.09
C SER A 99 23.43 7.09 11.96
N LEU A 100 22.32 6.48 12.41
CA LEU A 100 21.42 7.10 13.38
C LEU A 100 22.16 7.33 14.70
N PRO A 101 21.96 8.47 15.40
CA PRO A 101 22.74 8.82 16.58
C PRO A 101 22.66 7.84 17.75
N ASP A 102 21.55 7.10 17.87
CA ASP A 102 21.33 6.06 18.89
C ASP A 102 21.81 4.67 18.45
N GLY A 103 22.32 4.53 17.22
CA GLY A 103 22.77 3.27 16.64
C GLY A 103 21.63 2.30 16.27
N ARG A 104 20.36 2.72 16.32
CA ARG A 104 19.25 1.83 15.95
C ARG A 104 19.27 1.54 14.45
N LYS A 105 18.70 0.39 14.08
CA LYS A 105 18.50 0.02 12.68
C LYS A 105 17.21 0.63 12.14
N LEU A 106 17.25 1.04 10.89
CA LEU A 106 16.05 1.47 10.17
C LEU A 106 15.19 0.24 9.84
N ALA A 107 13.88 0.40 9.84
CA ALA A 107 12.94 -0.59 9.34
C ALA A 107 12.02 0.07 8.31
N VAL A 108 11.60 -0.71 7.34
CA VAL A 108 10.61 -0.29 6.35
C VAL A 108 9.50 -1.32 6.28
N THR A 109 8.29 -0.84 6.15
CA THR A 109 7.11 -1.66 5.88
C THR A 109 6.74 -1.52 4.42
N ILE A 110 6.41 -2.64 3.75
CA ILE A 110 6.20 -2.68 2.30
C ILE A 110 4.88 -3.38 1.96
N GLY A 111 4.05 -2.75 1.13
CA GLY A 111 2.88 -3.37 0.52
C GLY A 111 3.09 -3.61 -0.97
N VAL A 112 2.83 -4.82 -1.47
CA VAL A 112 3.09 -5.20 -2.87
C VAL A 112 1.82 -5.70 -3.55
N ALA A 113 1.39 -5.05 -4.62
CA ALA A 113 0.27 -5.49 -5.46
C ALA A 113 0.67 -5.60 -6.93
N GLN A 114 -0.10 -6.35 -7.73
CA GLN A 114 0.18 -6.57 -9.14
C GLN A 114 -1.07 -6.43 -10.02
N PHE A 115 -0.92 -5.71 -11.13
CA PHE A 115 -1.85 -5.80 -12.25
C PHE A 115 -1.48 -6.97 -13.18
N PRO A 116 -2.45 -7.79 -13.65
CA PRO A 116 -3.91 -7.65 -13.46
C PRO A 116 -4.48 -8.48 -12.29
N ARG A 117 -3.64 -9.10 -11.45
CA ARG A 117 -4.08 -10.01 -10.38
C ARG A 117 -4.98 -9.31 -9.36
N ASP A 118 -4.51 -8.20 -8.82
CA ASP A 118 -5.11 -7.52 -7.66
C ASP A 118 -6.01 -6.36 -8.06
N ALA A 119 -5.97 -5.97 -9.33
CA ALA A 119 -6.53 -4.71 -9.80
C ALA A 119 -6.75 -4.69 -11.32
N LYS A 120 -7.56 -3.74 -11.79
CA LYS A 120 -7.95 -3.60 -13.21
C LYS A 120 -7.37 -2.36 -13.88
N ASP A 121 -6.89 -1.39 -13.10
CA ASP A 121 -6.36 -0.13 -13.59
C ASP A 121 -5.27 0.41 -12.65
N ALA A 122 -4.61 1.50 -13.09
CA ALA A 122 -3.49 2.09 -12.36
C ALA A 122 -3.87 2.61 -10.96
N ARG A 123 -5.14 3.01 -10.77
CA ARG A 123 -5.61 3.53 -9.48
C ARG A 123 -5.86 2.37 -8.51
N THR A 124 -6.56 1.35 -8.98
CA THR A 124 -6.92 0.17 -8.18
C THR A 124 -5.70 -0.65 -7.78
N VAL A 125 -4.64 -0.68 -8.60
CA VAL A 125 -3.39 -1.38 -8.22
C VAL A 125 -2.61 -0.62 -7.14
N GLN A 126 -2.60 0.72 -7.18
CA GLN A 126 -2.06 1.52 -6.08
C GLN A 126 -2.86 1.30 -4.79
N GLN A 127 -4.19 1.34 -4.87
CA GLN A 127 -5.06 1.10 -3.71
C GLN A 127 -4.85 -0.30 -3.10
N ALA A 128 -4.64 -1.32 -3.93
CA ALA A 128 -4.33 -2.66 -3.44
C ALA A 128 -2.97 -2.69 -2.71
N ALA A 129 -1.96 -1.99 -3.22
CA ALA A 129 -0.67 -1.89 -2.55
C ALA A 129 -0.74 -1.06 -1.26
N ASP A 130 -1.57 -0.01 -1.21
CA ASP A 130 -1.86 0.75 0.01
C ASP A 130 -2.52 -0.15 1.07
N ALA A 131 -3.50 -0.97 0.68
CA ALA A 131 -4.15 -1.93 1.57
C ALA A 131 -3.17 -2.99 2.10
N ALA A 132 -2.27 -3.48 1.24
CA ALA A 132 -1.18 -4.36 1.66
C ALA A 132 -0.26 -3.70 2.68
N LEU A 133 0.13 -2.44 2.43
CA LEU A 133 0.99 -1.67 3.32
C LEU A 133 0.33 -1.43 4.68
N ALA A 134 -0.96 -1.08 4.69
CA ALA A 134 -1.74 -0.92 5.91
C ALA A 134 -1.78 -2.24 6.72
N SER A 135 -2.10 -3.36 6.06
CA SER A 135 -2.09 -4.69 6.68
C SER A 135 -0.72 -5.05 7.26
N ALA A 136 0.37 -4.72 6.56
CA ALA A 136 1.72 -4.91 7.07
C ALA A 136 2.01 -4.04 8.31
N LYS A 137 1.53 -2.80 8.35
CA LYS A 137 1.67 -1.92 9.52
C LYS A 137 0.90 -2.45 10.74
N GLU A 138 -0.33 -2.94 10.53
CA GLU A 138 -1.15 -3.56 11.55
C GLU A 138 -0.57 -4.89 12.05
N GLY A 139 0.03 -5.67 11.16
CA GLY A 139 0.68 -6.93 11.48
C GLY A 139 2.03 -6.81 12.19
N GLY A 140 2.44 -5.62 12.62
CA GLY A 140 3.66 -5.40 13.42
C GLY A 140 4.79 -4.64 12.71
N ARG A 141 4.56 -4.09 11.51
CA ARG A 141 5.56 -3.36 10.72
C ARG A 141 6.78 -4.22 10.33
N ASN A 142 7.81 -3.61 9.75
CA ASN A 142 9.05 -4.26 9.33
C ASN A 142 8.82 -5.58 8.55
N GLN A 143 7.86 -5.57 7.63
CA GLN A 143 7.50 -6.73 6.84
C GLN A 143 6.98 -6.33 5.45
N VAL A 144 6.97 -7.31 4.56
CA VAL A 144 6.32 -7.20 3.24
C VAL A 144 4.99 -7.92 3.29
N ALA A 145 3.92 -7.28 2.87
CA ALA A 145 2.61 -7.92 2.71
C ALA A 145 2.09 -7.80 1.28
N LEU A 146 1.18 -8.72 0.96
CA LEU A 146 0.34 -8.68 -0.24
C LEU A 146 -1.04 -8.14 0.15
N PRO A 147 -1.83 -7.64 -0.81
CA PRO A 147 -3.22 -7.29 -0.55
C PRO A 147 -3.90 -8.49 0.11
N PRO A 148 -4.66 -8.28 1.19
CA PRO A 148 -5.50 -9.34 1.72
C PRO A 148 -6.36 -9.84 0.56
N ASN A 149 -6.46 -11.17 0.40
CA ASN A 149 -7.43 -11.72 -0.53
C ASN A 149 -8.80 -11.23 -0.05
N GLU A 150 -9.36 -10.22 -0.70
CA GLU A 150 -10.78 -9.83 -0.55
C GLU A 150 -11.64 -10.91 -1.22
N GLU A 151 -11.51 -12.15 -0.76
CA GLU A 151 -12.48 -13.17 -1.09
C GLU A 151 -13.82 -12.70 -0.53
N MET A 152 -14.79 -12.52 -1.43
CA MET A 152 -16.15 -12.24 -1.04
C MET A 152 -16.69 -13.45 -0.28
N VAL A 153 -16.58 -13.42 1.04
CA VAL A 153 -17.16 -14.44 1.90
C VAL A 153 -18.65 -14.15 2.09
N MET A 154 -19.49 -15.16 1.86
CA MET A 154 -20.90 -15.06 2.19
C MET A 154 -21.05 -15.09 3.73
N LYS A 155 -21.68 -14.06 4.29
CA LYS A 155 -22.13 -14.04 5.69
C LYS A 155 -23.65 -14.06 5.72
N SER A 156 -24.23 -15.07 6.36
CA SER A 156 -25.68 -15.16 6.54
C SER A 156 -26.11 -14.32 7.73
N CYS A 157 -26.98 -13.34 7.49
CA CYS A 157 -27.59 -12.49 8.52
C CYS A 157 -29.10 -12.50 8.35
N TYR A 158 -29.84 -12.53 9.46
CA TYR A 158 -31.29 -12.39 9.45
C TYR A 158 -31.68 -10.92 9.63
N TYR A 159 -32.51 -10.40 8.74
CA TYR A 159 -33.05 -9.04 8.81
C TYR A 159 -34.57 -9.08 8.87
N PRO A 160 -35.22 -8.19 9.64
CA PRO A 160 -36.67 -8.02 9.55
C PRO A 160 -37.10 -7.65 8.14
N ALA A 161 -38.21 -8.22 7.65
CA ALA A 161 -38.72 -7.96 6.31
C ALA A 161 -38.99 -6.46 6.05
N SER A 162 -39.35 -5.70 7.09
CA SER A 162 -39.54 -4.25 7.01
C SER A 162 -38.24 -3.47 6.77
N SER A 163 -37.11 -3.99 7.24
CA SER A 163 -35.78 -3.38 7.02
C SER A 163 -35.29 -3.64 5.62
N VAL A 164 -35.41 -4.88 5.12
CA VAL A 164 -35.05 -5.23 3.74
C VAL A 164 -35.87 -4.43 2.73
N ARG A 165 -37.18 -4.28 2.98
CA ARG A 165 -38.05 -3.47 2.11
C ARG A 165 -37.63 -1.99 2.09
N ARG A 166 -37.26 -1.43 3.25
CA ARG A 166 -36.76 -0.04 3.35
C ARG A 166 -35.42 0.12 2.64
N LEU A 167 -34.51 -0.84 2.79
CA LEU A 167 -33.22 -0.85 2.09
C LEU A 167 -33.42 -0.84 0.57
N LYS A 168 -34.32 -1.68 0.05
CA LYS A 168 -34.66 -1.73 -1.37
C LYS A 168 -35.17 -0.38 -1.90
N GLN A 169 -36.15 0.21 -1.23
CA GLN A 169 -36.70 1.53 -1.61
C GLN A 169 -35.61 2.63 -1.57
N PHE A 170 -34.74 2.58 -0.56
CA PHE A 170 -33.64 3.52 -0.42
C PHE A 170 -32.59 3.35 -1.53
N ALA A 171 -32.26 2.11 -1.90
CA ALA A 171 -31.35 1.77 -2.99
C ALA A 171 -31.89 2.25 -4.35
N GLU A 172 -33.17 2.02 -4.63
CA GLU A 172 -33.87 2.51 -5.83
C GLU A 172 -33.83 4.03 -5.92
N ARG A 173 -34.13 4.74 -4.81
CA ARG A 173 -34.08 6.20 -4.76
C ARG A 173 -32.69 6.78 -5.06
N LEU A 174 -31.63 6.07 -4.67
CA LEU A 174 -30.24 6.47 -4.91
C LEU A 174 -29.68 5.94 -6.23
N ALA A 175 -30.44 5.14 -7.00
CA ALA A 175 -29.94 4.42 -8.17
C ALA A 175 -28.65 3.61 -7.90
N ARG A 176 -28.56 2.98 -6.72
CA ARG A 176 -27.41 2.16 -6.27
C ARG A 176 -27.87 0.74 -5.91
N LYS A 177 -26.94 -0.22 -5.90
CA LYS A 177 -27.23 -1.60 -5.45
C LYS A 177 -27.33 -1.66 -3.92
N GLU A 178 -28.24 -2.48 -3.39
CA GLU A 178 -28.36 -2.74 -1.95
C GLU A 178 -27.03 -3.22 -1.35
N SER A 179 -26.30 -4.09 -2.07
CA SER A 179 -24.98 -4.58 -1.66
C SER A 179 -23.96 -3.45 -1.44
N THR A 180 -24.04 -2.37 -2.21
CA THR A 180 -23.12 -1.24 -2.10
C THR A 180 -23.41 -0.43 -0.84
N LEU A 181 -24.70 -0.21 -0.55
CA LEU A 181 -25.13 0.50 0.65
C LEU A 181 -24.83 -0.30 1.92
N LEU A 182 -24.96 -1.63 1.87
CA LEU A 182 -24.60 -2.50 2.99
C LEU A 182 -23.09 -2.48 3.28
N ARG A 183 -22.24 -2.42 2.24
CA ARG A 183 -20.79 -2.25 2.44
C ARG A 183 -20.46 -0.89 3.02
N GLU A 184 -21.05 0.18 2.49
CA GLU A 184 -20.87 1.53 3.03
C GLU A 184 -21.28 1.62 4.51
N ALA A 185 -22.42 1.02 4.88
CA ALA A 185 -22.85 0.95 6.27
C ALA A 185 -21.90 0.13 7.14
N LEU A 186 -21.25 -0.90 6.60
CA LEU A 186 -20.23 -1.68 7.30
C LEU A 186 -18.94 -0.88 7.48
N ASP A 187 -18.48 -0.17 6.47
CA ASP A 187 -17.31 0.71 6.54
C ASP A 187 -17.54 1.86 7.53
N ASP A 188 -18.74 2.45 7.52
CA ASP A 188 -19.14 3.47 8.49
C ASP A 188 -19.19 2.92 9.92
N LEU A 189 -19.59 1.65 10.09
CA LEU A 189 -19.56 0.97 11.39
C LEU A 189 -18.13 0.81 11.89
N PHE A 190 -17.19 0.35 11.05
CA PHE A 190 -15.78 0.20 11.44
C PHE A 190 -15.15 1.55 11.79
N ARG A 191 -15.38 2.57 10.96
CA ARG A 191 -14.98 3.95 11.26
C ARG A 191 -15.55 4.48 12.57
N LYS A 192 -16.78 4.12 12.91
CA LYS A 192 -17.42 4.58 14.17
C LYS A 192 -16.78 3.98 15.42
N TYR A 193 -16.23 2.77 15.34
CA TYR A 193 -15.71 2.03 16.49
C TYR A 193 -14.18 1.87 16.46
N ASP A 194 -13.48 2.59 15.59
CA ASP A 194 -12.03 2.49 15.37
C ASP A 194 -11.56 1.04 15.21
N VAL A 195 -12.38 0.24 14.51
CA VAL A 195 -12.01 -1.12 14.13
C VAL A 195 -11.13 -1.02 12.89
N PRO A 196 -9.89 -1.53 12.93
CA PRO A 196 -9.00 -1.56 11.76
C PRO A 196 -9.61 -2.40 10.63
#